data_AF-C5YYZ6-F1
#
_entry.id   AF-C5YYZ6-F1
#
_cell.length_a   1.000
_cell.length_b   1.000
_cell.length_c   1.000
_cell.angle_alpha   90.00
_cell.angle_beta   90.00
_cell.angle_gamma   90.00
#
_symmetry.space_group_name_H-M   'P 1'
#
loop_
_entity.id
_entity.type
_entity.pdbx_description
1 polymer ?
#
loop_
_entity_poly.entity_id
_entity_poly.type
_entity_poly.pdbx_seq_one_letter_code
_entity_poly.pdbx_strand_id
1 'polypeptide(L)'
;MENPPSFVVTPIAAPVSAEFTKLTFRSLYIRRSGPSSREISMDGKSDLGKRYFSDFPVYDGPGSEAKLVARVQGLSVQVGNTYQIFTIVFETERLKGSTLLTNGVITGGSDEWAIFGGTGAFAMATGVIKRKYLADRDGGKNTEELMIDVFCPLFVASQPKGPTTKAGLWGGQGGSNQDITVPPKRLQSLTIRSGSAIDAIEFTYIDNAGQKHTAGAWGGPGGTAHRIDLDDAEYVKEVSGTYGTFEGITVLTSFKLVTNVRTWGPWAIENGTPFSITAPTNSSIVGFYGRAGRLIDAIGVYFA
;
A
#
# COMPACT_ATOMS: atom_id res chain seq x y z
N MET A 1 29.16 -37.37 -21.28
CA MET A 1 28.36 -36.53 -22.19
C MET A 1 26.94 -36.61 -21.64
N GLU A 2 26.62 -35.78 -20.64
CA GLU A 2 25.29 -35.77 -20.01
C GLU A 2 24.43 -34.73 -20.74
N ASN A 3 23.23 -35.15 -21.15
CA ASN A 3 22.22 -34.29 -21.75
C ASN A 3 21.78 -33.21 -20.73
N PRO A 4 21.64 -31.94 -21.12
CA PRO A 4 20.99 -30.95 -20.26
C PRO A 4 19.52 -31.34 -20.07
N PRO A 5 18.94 -31.17 -18.86
CA PRO A 5 17.52 -31.41 -18.66
C PRO A 5 16.70 -30.43 -19.51
N SER A 6 15.85 -31.00 -20.35
CA SER A 6 14.88 -30.31 -21.20
C SER A 6 13.91 -29.48 -20.35
N PHE A 7 13.85 -28.17 -20.61
CA PHE A 7 12.80 -27.30 -20.06
C PHE A 7 11.44 -27.70 -20.63
N VAL A 8 10.50 -28.08 -19.76
CA VAL A 8 9.09 -28.16 -20.10
C VAL A 8 8.49 -26.77 -19.86
N VAL A 9 8.25 -26.03 -20.95
CA VAL A 9 7.35 -24.87 -20.92
C VAL A 9 5.94 -25.40 -21.10
N THR A 10 5.23 -25.62 -19.99
CA THR A 10 3.78 -25.82 -20.01
C THR A 10 3.14 -24.49 -20.45
N PRO A 11 2.12 -24.47 -21.32
CA PRO A 11 1.44 -23.23 -21.65
C PRO A 11 0.83 -22.68 -20.36
N ILE A 12 1.28 -21.50 -19.95
CA ILE A 12 0.64 -20.75 -18.87
C ILE A 12 -0.81 -20.54 -19.32
N ALA A 13 -1.75 -21.04 -18.52
CA ALA A 13 -3.16 -20.72 -18.61
C ALA A 13 -3.31 -19.22 -18.90
N ALA A 14 -4.23 -18.85 -19.79
CA ALA A 14 -4.45 -17.47 -20.23
C ALA A 14 -4.19 -16.48 -19.08
N PRO A 15 -3.33 -15.47 -19.29
CA PRO A 15 -2.84 -14.64 -18.21
C PRO A 15 -4.03 -14.12 -17.43
N VAL A 16 -4.05 -14.39 -16.11
CA VAL A 16 -4.82 -13.60 -15.16
C VAL A 16 -4.62 -12.16 -15.61
N SER A 17 -5.68 -11.47 -16.06
CA SER A 17 -5.53 -10.12 -16.56
C SER A 17 -4.91 -9.31 -15.44
N ALA A 18 -3.63 -8.98 -15.55
CA ALA A 18 -3.01 -8.11 -14.59
C ALA A 18 -3.74 -6.77 -14.74
N GLU A 19 -4.51 -6.38 -13.74
CA GLU A 19 -5.14 -5.07 -13.73
C GLU A 19 -4.03 -4.03 -13.58
N PHE A 20 -3.65 -3.42 -14.70
CA PHE A 20 -2.69 -2.32 -14.70
C PHE A 20 -3.38 -1.09 -14.13
N THR A 21 -2.84 -0.57 -13.05
CA THR A 21 -3.33 0.68 -12.46
C THR A 21 -2.47 1.82 -12.93
N LYS A 22 -3.12 2.92 -13.30
CA LYS A 22 -2.43 4.19 -13.55
C LYS A 22 -2.14 4.88 -12.21
N LEU A 23 -0.87 5.02 -11.86
CA LEU A 23 -0.41 5.89 -10.79
C LEU A 23 0.09 7.20 -11.38
N THR A 24 -0.28 8.29 -10.72
CA THR A 24 0.02 9.65 -11.17
C THR A 24 0.74 10.38 -10.04
N PHE A 25 1.98 10.79 -10.30
CA PHE A 25 2.71 11.72 -9.45
C PHE A 25 2.71 13.09 -10.10
N ARG A 26 2.46 14.12 -9.30
CA ARG A 26 2.43 15.52 -9.70
C ARG A 26 3.32 16.30 -8.74
N SER A 27 3.90 17.39 -9.23
CA SER A 27 4.67 18.32 -8.41
C SER A 27 5.82 17.64 -7.66
N LEU A 28 6.55 16.78 -8.37
CA LEU A 28 7.86 16.30 -7.91
C LEU A 28 8.94 17.18 -8.55
N TYR A 29 10.00 17.52 -7.81
CA TYR A 29 10.99 18.51 -8.26
C TYR A 29 12.40 17.92 -8.21
N ILE A 30 13.02 17.73 -9.39
CA ILE A 30 14.46 17.41 -9.46
C ILE A 30 15.24 18.69 -9.21
N ARG A 31 16.24 18.62 -8.32
CA ARG A 31 17.26 19.69 -8.18
C ARG A 31 18.58 19.21 -8.76
N ARG A 32 19.05 19.84 -9.83
CA ARG A 32 20.32 19.46 -10.51
C ARG A 32 21.56 20.07 -9.86
N SER A 33 21.38 21.10 -9.03
CA SER A 33 22.46 21.78 -8.31
C SER A 33 22.19 21.79 -6.81
N GLY A 34 23.19 22.19 -6.03
CA GLY A 34 23.12 22.24 -4.56
C GLY A 34 23.83 21.07 -3.87
N PRO A 35 23.89 21.09 -2.52
CA PRO A 35 24.77 20.22 -1.73
C PRO A 35 24.41 18.73 -1.80
N SER A 36 23.15 18.40 -2.09
CA SER A 36 22.68 17.02 -2.22
C SER A 36 22.73 16.49 -3.66
N SER A 37 23.15 17.32 -4.61
CA SER A 37 23.19 17.03 -6.04
C SER A 37 24.64 16.72 -6.45
N ARG A 38 24.83 15.61 -7.16
CA ARG A 38 26.17 15.19 -7.59
C ARG A 38 26.17 14.91 -9.08
N GLU A 39 27.13 15.50 -9.79
CA GLU A 39 27.35 15.21 -11.20
C GLU A 39 28.85 15.12 -11.47
N ILE A 40 29.24 14.10 -12.23
CA ILE A 40 30.61 13.91 -12.70
C ILE A 40 30.59 13.99 -14.21
N SER A 41 31.30 14.96 -14.77
CA SER A 41 31.49 15.10 -16.21
C SER A 41 32.76 14.37 -16.64
N MET A 42 32.68 13.69 -17.77
CA MET A 42 33.83 13.15 -18.48
C MET A 42 33.82 13.71 -19.88
N ASP A 43 34.75 14.62 -20.16
CA ASP A 43 34.98 15.09 -21.53
C ASP A 43 35.50 13.92 -22.38
N GLY A 44 34.89 13.72 -23.54
CA GLY A 44 35.20 12.61 -24.43
C GLY A 44 36.64 12.67 -24.92
N LYS A 45 37.52 11.82 -24.38
CA LYS A 45 38.76 11.44 -25.09
C LYS A 45 38.41 10.40 -26.14
N SER A 46 37.76 10.81 -27.25
CA SER A 46 37.38 10.06 -28.46
C SER A 46 36.06 10.60 -29.07
N ASP A 47 35.66 10.09 -30.23
CA ASP A 47 34.36 10.33 -30.92
C ASP A 47 33.10 9.90 -30.12
N LEU A 48 33.24 9.64 -28.81
CA LEU A 48 32.18 9.12 -27.92
C LEU A 48 31.37 10.22 -27.20
N GLY A 49 31.61 11.50 -27.51
CA GLY A 49 30.86 12.63 -26.97
C GLY A 49 31.08 12.93 -25.48
N LYS A 50 30.37 13.94 -24.97
CA LYS A 50 30.40 14.32 -23.55
C LYS A 50 29.47 13.43 -22.73
N ARG A 51 29.94 13.00 -21.55
CA ARG A 51 29.19 12.11 -20.66
C ARG A 51 29.04 12.72 -19.28
N TYR A 52 27.86 12.58 -18.72
CA TYR A 52 27.51 13.07 -17.39
C TYR A 52 26.94 11.92 -16.57
N PHE A 53 27.56 11.64 -15.44
CA PHE A 53 27.05 10.69 -14.45
C PHE A 53 26.40 11.51 -13.34
N SER A 54 25.10 11.37 -13.19
CA SER A 54 24.29 12.24 -12.35
C SER A 54 23.61 11.46 -11.23
N ASP A 55 23.52 12.08 -10.06
CA ASP A 55 22.73 11.64 -8.91
C ASP A 55 22.07 12.87 -8.27
N PHE A 56 20.79 13.07 -8.61
CA PHE A 56 20.04 14.26 -8.26
C PHE A 56 18.86 13.96 -7.32
N PRO A 57 18.68 14.73 -6.24
CA PRO A 57 17.53 14.56 -5.35
C PRO A 57 16.22 15.01 -6.02
N VAL A 58 15.14 14.33 -5.67
CA VAL A 58 13.76 14.63 -6.06
C VAL A 58 12.94 14.93 -4.81
N TYR A 59 12.28 16.09 -4.79
CA TYR A 59 11.50 16.57 -3.65
C TYR A 59 10.00 16.61 -3.95
N ASP A 60 9.16 16.57 -2.91
CA ASP A 60 7.69 16.73 -2.99
C ASP A 60 7.22 18.20 -3.09
N GLY A 61 8.15 19.14 -3.14
CA GLY A 61 7.86 20.57 -3.19
C GLY A 61 9.04 21.40 -3.70
N PRO A 62 8.80 22.66 -4.12
CA PRO A 62 9.85 23.52 -4.64
C PRO A 62 10.68 24.20 -3.54
N GLY A 63 10.13 24.36 -2.32
CA GLY A 63 10.70 25.14 -1.22
C GLY A 63 11.76 24.43 -0.38
N SER A 64 12.38 25.15 0.57
CA SER A 64 13.40 24.61 1.48
C SER A 64 12.89 23.48 2.38
N GLU A 65 11.61 23.52 2.75
CA GLU A 65 10.93 22.54 3.62
C GLU A 65 10.52 21.25 2.89
N ALA A 66 10.76 21.18 1.58
CA ALA A 66 10.36 20.03 0.79
C ALA A 66 11.13 18.77 1.21
N LYS A 67 10.42 17.63 1.26
CA LYS A 67 10.97 16.35 1.70
C LYS A 67 11.54 15.60 0.52
N LEU A 68 12.66 14.92 0.77
CA LEU A 68 13.28 14.03 -0.22
C LEU A 68 12.36 12.82 -0.45
N VAL A 69 11.96 12.61 -1.70
CA VAL A 69 11.07 11.52 -2.12
C VAL A 69 11.84 10.43 -2.85
N ALA A 70 12.77 10.83 -3.71
CA ALA A 70 13.52 9.93 -4.58
C ALA A 70 14.84 10.56 -5.01
N ARG A 71 15.64 9.81 -5.76
CA ARG A 71 16.83 10.30 -6.47
C ARG A 71 16.81 9.85 -7.94
N VAL A 72 17.24 10.72 -8.84
CA VAL A 72 17.44 10.41 -10.27
C VAL A 72 18.92 10.11 -10.48
N GLN A 73 19.21 8.87 -10.87
CA GLN A 73 20.57 8.35 -11.00
C GLN A 73 20.81 7.81 -12.39
N GLY A 74 21.91 8.18 -13.04
CA GLY A 74 22.29 7.56 -14.30
C GLY A 74 23.19 8.39 -15.19
N LEU A 75 23.06 8.20 -16.50
CA LEU A 75 24.00 8.66 -17.51
C LEU A 75 23.29 9.52 -18.56
N SER A 76 23.87 10.68 -18.86
CA SER A 76 23.57 11.43 -20.08
C SER A 76 24.78 11.41 -21.03
N VAL A 77 24.53 11.16 -22.31
CA VAL A 77 25.56 11.16 -23.37
C VAL A 77 25.14 12.15 -24.46
N GLN A 78 26.03 13.08 -24.79
CA GLN A 78 25.81 14.07 -25.84
C GLN A 78 26.67 13.76 -27.06
N VAL A 79 26.02 13.22 -28.10
CA VAL A 79 26.57 13.02 -29.45
C VAL A 79 25.49 13.51 -30.42
N GLY A 80 25.49 14.83 -30.69
CA GLY A 80 24.34 15.52 -31.27
C GLY A 80 23.29 15.84 -30.21
N ASN A 81 22.20 15.06 -30.17
CA ASN A 81 21.20 15.13 -29.10
C ASN A 81 21.73 14.52 -27.80
N THR A 82 21.12 14.89 -26.67
CA THR A 82 21.46 14.31 -25.35
C THR A 82 20.57 13.12 -25.09
N TYR A 83 21.17 11.92 -25.09
CA TYR A 83 20.54 10.66 -24.71
C TYR A 83 20.68 10.46 -23.22
N GLN A 84 19.60 10.04 -22.55
CA GLN A 84 19.53 9.94 -21.10
C GLN A 84 18.99 8.57 -20.70
N ILE A 85 19.74 7.87 -19.86
CA ILE A 85 19.29 6.66 -19.19
C ILE A 85 19.37 6.94 -17.70
N PHE A 86 18.19 7.06 -17.08
CA PHE A 86 18.10 7.32 -15.65
C PHE A 86 17.25 6.26 -14.96
N THR A 87 17.60 6.00 -13.71
CA THR A 87 16.80 5.25 -12.75
C THR A 87 16.32 6.23 -11.68
N ILE A 88 15.01 6.30 -11.45
CA ILE A 88 14.46 7.02 -10.30
C ILE A 88 14.38 6.01 -9.15
N VAL A 89 15.12 6.25 -8.08
CA VAL A 89 15.16 5.42 -6.87
C VAL A 89 14.39 6.12 -5.77
N PHE A 90 13.26 5.53 -5.35
CA PHE A 90 12.43 6.11 -4.30
C PHE A 90 13.03 5.89 -2.90
N GLU A 91 12.94 6.88 -2.03
CA GLU A 91 13.54 6.86 -0.69
C GLU A 91 12.52 6.97 0.46
N THR A 92 11.23 7.15 0.14
CA THR A 92 10.19 7.43 1.13
C THR A 92 9.17 6.30 1.29
N GLU A 93 8.73 6.11 2.53
CA GLU A 93 7.58 5.29 2.96
C GLU A 93 7.47 3.93 2.22
N ARG A 94 6.30 3.66 1.65
CA ARG A 94 5.93 2.42 0.94
C ARG A 94 6.68 2.21 -0.37
N LEU A 95 7.32 3.26 -0.91
CA LEU A 95 8.03 3.20 -2.18
C LEU A 95 9.54 3.05 -1.99
N LYS A 96 10.06 3.16 -0.76
CA LYS A 96 11.50 3.12 -0.48
C LYS A 96 12.16 1.87 -1.10
N GLY A 97 13.17 2.09 -1.93
CA GLY A 97 13.91 1.05 -2.67
C GLY A 97 13.27 0.60 -3.99
N SER A 98 12.05 1.03 -4.29
CA SER A 98 11.43 0.79 -5.62
C SER A 98 12.06 1.71 -6.66
N THR A 99 12.07 1.26 -7.92
CA THR A 99 12.71 2.02 -9.01
C THR A 99 11.83 2.18 -10.24
N LEU A 100 12.00 3.29 -10.96
CA LEU A 100 11.51 3.46 -12.33
C LEU A 100 12.71 3.55 -13.28
N LEU A 101 12.71 2.72 -14.32
CA LEU A 101 13.71 2.73 -15.37
C LEU A 101 13.23 3.63 -16.51
N THR A 102 14.04 4.63 -16.84
CA THR A 102 13.66 5.69 -17.77
C THR A 102 14.69 5.82 -18.88
N ASN A 103 14.20 6.07 -20.09
CA ASN A 103 15.02 6.37 -21.25
C ASN A 103 14.39 7.55 -21.97
N GLY A 104 15.22 8.49 -22.41
CA GLY A 104 14.75 9.65 -23.15
C GLY A 104 15.85 10.31 -23.97
N VAL A 105 15.42 11.05 -24.97
CA VAL A 105 16.30 11.89 -25.79
C VAL A 105 15.79 13.30 -25.67
N ILE A 106 16.65 14.21 -25.22
CA ILE A 106 16.33 15.64 -25.24
C ILE A 106 16.42 16.10 -26.69
N THR A 107 15.30 16.51 -27.25
CA THR A 107 15.19 17.08 -28.60
C THR A 107 14.52 18.45 -28.53
N GLY A 108 14.59 19.25 -29.59
CA GLY A 108 13.96 20.58 -29.63
C GLY A 108 12.42 20.60 -29.49
N GLY A 109 11.76 19.44 -29.41
CA GLY A 109 10.31 19.33 -29.28
C GLY A 109 9.81 18.24 -28.33
N SER A 110 10.67 17.56 -27.56
CA SER A 110 10.25 16.56 -26.57
C SER A 110 10.97 16.73 -25.24
N ASP A 111 10.17 16.98 -24.20
CA ASP A 111 10.56 17.08 -22.80
C ASP A 111 10.14 15.83 -22.00
N GLU A 112 9.91 14.71 -22.67
CA GLU A 112 9.41 13.49 -22.04
C GLU A 112 10.50 12.41 -21.86
N TRP A 113 10.39 11.64 -20.77
CA TRP A 113 11.09 10.36 -20.62
C TRP A 113 10.09 9.21 -20.70
N ALA A 114 10.42 8.18 -21.46
CA ALA A 114 9.67 6.94 -21.45
C ALA A 114 10.04 6.13 -20.20
N ILE A 115 9.04 5.59 -19.52
CA ILE A 115 9.20 4.55 -18.51
C ILE A 115 8.99 3.22 -19.24
N PHE A 116 10.00 2.35 -19.19
CA PHE A 116 9.96 1.04 -19.85
C PHE A 116 10.13 -0.12 -18.85
N GLY A 117 10.25 0.20 -17.57
CA GLY A 117 10.34 -0.80 -16.51
C GLY A 117 10.46 -0.16 -15.13
N GLY A 118 10.62 -1.02 -14.15
CA GLY A 118 10.84 -0.64 -12.76
C GLY A 118 11.03 -1.87 -11.88
N THR A 119 11.31 -1.64 -10.61
CA THR A 119 11.44 -2.68 -9.58
C THR A 119 10.60 -2.35 -8.35
N GLY A 120 10.40 -3.33 -7.47
CA GLY A 120 9.57 -3.15 -6.27
C GLY A 120 8.12 -2.86 -6.63
N ALA A 121 7.57 -1.77 -6.10
CA ALA A 121 6.19 -1.33 -6.37
C ALA A 121 5.91 -1.03 -7.85
N PHE A 122 6.97 -0.84 -8.67
CA PHE A 122 6.87 -0.51 -10.10
C PHE A 122 7.38 -1.65 -10.99
N ALA A 123 7.42 -2.88 -10.51
CA ALA A 123 7.75 -4.02 -11.37
C ALA A 123 6.79 -4.08 -12.58
N MET A 124 7.34 -4.31 -13.78
CA MET A 124 6.61 -4.28 -15.06
C MET A 124 5.96 -2.92 -15.39
N ALA A 125 6.45 -1.81 -14.80
CA ALA A 125 5.97 -0.48 -15.12
C ALA A 125 6.24 -0.07 -16.58
N THR A 126 5.28 0.62 -17.18
CA THR A 126 5.41 1.38 -18.42
C THR A 126 4.79 2.76 -18.23
N GLY A 127 5.16 3.77 -19.01
CA GLY A 127 4.57 5.10 -18.83
C GLY A 127 5.42 6.23 -19.38
N VAL A 128 5.10 7.45 -18.92
CA VAL A 128 5.75 8.67 -19.39
C VAL A 128 5.99 9.63 -18.22
N ILE A 129 7.14 10.30 -18.27
CA ILE A 129 7.47 11.42 -17.38
C ILE A 129 7.53 12.66 -18.25
N LYS A 130 6.69 13.64 -17.95
CA LYS A 130 6.79 14.97 -18.56
C LYS A 130 7.59 15.87 -17.63
N ARG A 131 8.48 16.67 -18.22
CA ARG A 131 9.34 17.61 -17.49
C ARG A 131 8.92 19.03 -17.83
N LYS A 132 8.98 19.90 -16.83
CA LYS A 132 8.82 21.33 -17.00
C LYS A 132 9.97 22.05 -16.31
N TYR A 133 10.77 22.74 -17.10
CA TYR A 133 11.86 23.57 -16.57
C TYR A 133 11.29 24.76 -15.81
N LEU A 134 11.76 24.93 -14.57
CA LEU A 134 11.46 26.11 -13.78
C LEU A 134 12.67 27.05 -13.84
N ALA A 135 12.39 28.32 -14.10
CA ALA A 135 13.41 29.35 -13.98
C ALA A 135 13.75 29.54 -12.51
N ASP A 136 15.03 29.42 -12.17
CA ASP A 136 15.53 29.83 -10.87
C ASP A 136 15.57 31.38 -10.77
N ARG A 137 15.72 31.92 -9.56
CA ARG A 137 15.82 33.37 -9.32
C ARG A 137 16.97 34.03 -10.11
N ASP A 138 17.99 33.25 -10.47
CA ASP A 138 19.15 33.68 -11.26
C ASP A 138 19.04 33.34 -12.76
N GLY A 139 17.85 32.95 -13.25
CA GLY A 139 17.62 32.60 -14.66
C GLY A 139 18.19 31.24 -15.09
N GLY A 140 18.87 30.52 -14.20
CA GLY A 140 19.31 29.14 -14.42
C GLY A 140 18.14 28.14 -14.38
N LYS A 141 18.16 27.12 -15.25
CA LYS A 141 17.16 26.03 -15.25
C LYS A 141 17.64 24.85 -14.40
N ASN A 142 17.85 25.09 -13.10
CA ASN A 142 18.41 24.08 -12.19
C ASN A 142 17.36 23.16 -11.56
N THR A 143 16.08 23.54 -11.65
CA THR A 143 14.96 22.77 -11.11
C THR A 143 14.00 22.37 -12.21
N GLU A 144 13.63 21.10 -12.22
CA GLU A 144 12.65 20.53 -13.15
C GLU A 144 11.47 19.98 -12.36
N GLU A 145 10.26 20.41 -12.69
CA GLU A 145 9.04 19.77 -12.22
C GLU A 145 8.75 18.53 -13.07
N LEU A 146 8.48 17.41 -12.41
CA LEU A 146 8.10 16.14 -13.01
C LEU A 146 6.62 15.88 -12.85
N MET A 147 6.02 15.44 -13.94
CA MET A 147 4.69 14.86 -14.01
C MET A 147 4.84 13.42 -14.49
N ILE A 148 4.63 12.46 -13.58
CA ILE A 148 4.85 11.04 -13.85
C ILE A 148 3.49 10.37 -13.98
N ASP A 149 3.24 9.75 -15.13
CA ASP A 149 2.13 8.82 -15.34
C ASP A 149 2.73 7.43 -15.58
N VAL A 150 2.54 6.52 -14.63
CA VAL A 150 3.05 5.15 -14.69
C VAL A 150 1.90 4.16 -14.64
N PHE A 151 1.92 3.22 -15.58
CA PHE A 151 1.08 2.05 -15.63
C PHE A 151 1.92 0.87 -15.17
N CYS A 152 1.62 0.37 -13.98
CA CYS A 152 2.19 -0.87 -13.50
C CYS A 152 1.04 -1.77 -13.05
N PRO A 153 1.24 -3.10 -13.10
CA PRO A 153 0.41 -3.95 -12.27
C PRO A 153 0.65 -3.46 -10.85
N LEU A 154 -0.43 -3.10 -10.16
CA LEU A 154 -0.34 -2.88 -8.74
C LEU A 154 -0.07 -4.28 -8.17
N PHE A 155 1.21 -4.62 -8.05
CA PHE A 155 1.65 -5.49 -7.01
C PHE A 155 1.32 -4.72 -5.73
N VAL A 156 0.03 -4.71 -5.33
CA VAL A 156 -0.29 -5.01 -3.93
C VAL A 156 0.64 -6.17 -3.69
N ALA A 157 1.77 -5.93 -3.01
CA ALA A 157 2.80 -6.94 -2.78
C ALA A 157 2.00 -8.19 -2.61
N SER A 158 2.10 -9.15 -3.55
CA SER A 158 1.31 -10.37 -3.46
C SER A 158 1.53 -10.76 -2.03
N GLN A 159 0.52 -10.57 -1.17
CA GLN A 159 0.74 -10.58 0.27
C GLN A 159 1.55 -11.83 0.47
N PRO A 160 2.71 -11.74 1.15
CA PRO A 160 3.60 -12.90 1.28
C PRO A 160 2.65 -14.06 1.50
N LYS A 161 2.67 -15.01 0.56
CA LYS A 161 1.72 -16.11 0.45
C LYS A 161 1.85 -16.89 1.74
N GLY A 162 1.15 -16.41 2.75
CA GLY A 162 1.66 -16.34 4.09
C GLY A 162 0.44 -16.27 4.97
N PRO A 163 0.49 -16.99 6.09
CA PRO A 163 -0.71 -17.33 6.83
C PRO A 163 -1.38 -16.04 7.33
N THR A 164 -2.69 -15.95 7.10
CA THR A 164 -3.52 -14.97 7.79
C THR A 164 -3.21 -15.07 9.28
N THR A 165 -2.69 -14.00 9.87
CA THR A 165 -2.17 -14.04 11.24
C THR A 165 -3.29 -13.66 12.21
N LYS A 166 -3.38 -14.36 13.35
CA LYS A 166 -4.37 -14.08 14.39
C LYS A 166 -3.75 -13.30 15.55
N ALA A 167 -4.51 -12.35 16.09
CA ALA A 167 -4.24 -11.76 17.41
C ALA A 167 -5.50 -11.76 18.28
N GLY A 168 -5.31 -11.76 19.60
CA GLY A 168 -6.38 -11.94 20.59
C GLY A 168 -6.29 -13.31 21.28
N LEU A 169 -7.32 -13.77 21.97
CA LEU A 169 -8.65 -13.15 22.16
C LEU A 169 -8.65 -12.11 23.31
N TRP A 170 -9.48 -11.08 23.19
CA TRP A 170 -9.80 -10.16 24.29
C TRP A 170 -11.24 -10.39 24.75
N GLY A 171 -11.43 -10.71 26.03
CA GLY A 171 -12.73 -11.01 26.60
C GLY A 171 -12.73 -12.17 27.59
N GLY A 172 -13.90 -12.75 27.83
CA GLY A 172 -14.13 -13.86 28.74
C GLY A 172 -14.00 -15.25 28.12
N GLN A 173 -14.08 -16.26 28.99
CA GLN A 173 -14.02 -17.68 28.60
C GLN A 173 -15.41 -18.29 28.36
N GLY A 174 -16.49 -17.49 28.41
CA GLY A 174 -17.86 -17.94 28.14
C GLY A 174 -18.11 -18.28 26.67
N GLY A 175 -19.36 -18.61 26.35
CA GLY A 175 -19.79 -18.90 24.98
C GLY A 175 -19.12 -20.12 24.32
N SER A 176 -19.32 -20.24 23.02
CA SER A 176 -18.67 -21.24 22.15
C SER A 176 -17.67 -20.58 21.21
N ASN A 177 -16.62 -21.31 20.81
CA ASN A 177 -15.65 -20.83 19.84
C ASN A 177 -16.34 -20.53 18.50
N GLN A 178 -16.02 -19.37 17.93
CA GLN A 178 -16.50 -18.90 16.65
C GLN A 178 -15.29 -18.59 15.77
N ASP A 179 -15.26 -19.17 14.58
CA ASP A 179 -14.17 -18.96 13.64
C ASP A 179 -14.66 -19.17 12.21
N ILE A 180 -13.91 -18.60 11.27
CA ILE A 180 -14.11 -18.80 9.84
C ILE A 180 -13.20 -19.93 9.34
N THR A 181 -13.70 -20.69 8.38
CA THR A 181 -12.98 -21.84 7.80
C THR A 181 -12.20 -21.46 6.54
N VAL A 182 -12.59 -20.37 5.88
CA VAL A 182 -11.92 -19.85 4.67
C VAL A 182 -11.07 -18.64 5.05
N PRO A 183 -9.77 -18.62 4.70
CA PRO A 183 -8.89 -17.49 5.02
C PRO A 183 -9.35 -16.17 4.38
N PRO A 184 -9.56 -15.10 5.17
CA PRO A 184 -9.96 -13.81 4.65
C PRO A 184 -8.77 -13.05 4.05
N LYS A 185 -9.04 -12.31 2.97
CA LYS A 185 -8.09 -11.40 2.32
C LYS A 185 -8.50 -9.94 2.46
N ARG A 186 -9.80 -9.63 2.44
CA ARG A 186 -10.31 -8.27 2.57
C ARG A 186 -11.67 -8.26 3.26
N LEU A 187 -11.81 -7.48 4.33
CA LEU A 187 -13.11 -7.21 4.94
C LEU A 187 -13.93 -6.29 4.02
N GLN A 188 -15.20 -6.61 3.80
CA GLN A 188 -16.13 -5.78 3.00
C GLN A 188 -17.16 -5.06 3.84
N SER A 189 -17.74 -5.75 4.83
CA SER A 189 -18.75 -5.15 5.68
C SER A 189 -18.67 -5.71 7.09
N LEU A 190 -19.05 -4.92 8.07
CA LEU A 190 -19.20 -5.33 9.46
C LEU A 190 -20.55 -4.84 9.96
N THR A 191 -21.32 -5.73 10.58
CA THR A 191 -22.52 -5.39 11.31
C THR A 191 -22.30 -5.72 12.78
N ILE A 192 -22.40 -4.72 13.63
CA ILE A 192 -22.33 -4.88 15.09
C ILE A 192 -23.71 -4.64 15.67
N ARG A 193 -24.19 -5.57 16.49
CA ARG A 193 -25.37 -5.36 17.32
C ARG A 193 -24.94 -4.99 18.72
N SER A 194 -25.48 -3.89 19.25
CA SER A 194 -25.11 -3.39 20.57
C SER A 194 -26.29 -2.82 21.34
N GLY A 195 -26.33 -3.13 22.64
CA GLY A 195 -27.16 -2.49 23.65
C GLY A 195 -26.27 -2.01 24.79
N SER A 196 -26.43 -2.58 25.98
CA SER A 196 -25.53 -2.33 27.13
C SER A 196 -24.16 -3.01 27.02
N ALA A 197 -24.04 -3.99 26.12
CA ALA A 197 -22.82 -4.69 25.75
C ALA A 197 -22.89 -5.01 24.23
N ILE A 198 -21.87 -5.67 23.69
CA ILE A 198 -21.89 -6.13 22.29
C ILE A 198 -22.69 -7.43 22.20
N ASP A 199 -23.87 -7.36 21.58
CA ASP A 199 -24.80 -8.48 21.43
C ASP A 199 -24.35 -9.45 20.33
N ALA A 200 -23.93 -8.92 19.17
CA ALA A 200 -23.51 -9.77 18.05
C ALA A 200 -22.59 -9.08 17.05
N ILE A 201 -21.84 -9.90 16.31
CA ILE A 201 -21.01 -9.50 15.18
C ILE A 201 -21.33 -10.38 13.97
N GLU A 202 -21.52 -9.76 12.81
CA GLU A 202 -21.61 -10.40 11.50
C GLU A 202 -20.73 -9.62 10.52
N PHE A 203 -20.02 -10.31 9.63
CA PHE A 203 -19.20 -9.64 8.63
C PHE A 203 -19.15 -10.38 7.30
N THR A 204 -18.85 -9.64 6.23
CA THR A 204 -18.56 -10.22 4.92
C THR A 204 -17.14 -9.90 4.51
N TYR A 205 -16.49 -10.82 3.80
CA TYR A 205 -15.11 -10.68 3.36
C TYR A 205 -14.89 -11.36 2.01
N ILE A 206 -13.84 -10.93 1.32
CA ILE A 206 -13.32 -11.57 0.11
C ILE A 206 -12.15 -12.48 0.51
N ASP A 207 -12.11 -13.69 -0.02
CA ASP A 207 -11.00 -14.63 0.14
C ASP A 207 -9.88 -14.40 -0.89
N ASN A 208 -8.87 -15.26 -0.87
CA ASN A 208 -7.76 -15.18 -1.83
C ASN A 208 -8.16 -15.46 -3.29
N ALA A 209 -9.28 -16.16 -3.51
CA ALA A 209 -9.82 -16.47 -4.83
C ALA A 209 -10.77 -15.36 -5.36
N GLY A 210 -10.99 -14.30 -4.59
CA GLY A 210 -11.94 -13.23 -4.95
C GLY A 210 -13.39 -13.56 -4.62
N GLN A 211 -13.66 -14.68 -3.94
CA GLN A 211 -15.02 -15.07 -3.58
C GLN A 211 -15.47 -14.37 -2.30
N LYS A 212 -16.74 -13.98 -2.28
CA LYS A 212 -17.38 -13.36 -1.11
C LYS A 212 -17.90 -14.41 -0.16
N HIS A 213 -17.58 -14.23 1.13
CA HIS A 213 -18.03 -15.06 2.23
C HIS A 213 -18.76 -14.21 3.27
N THR A 214 -19.67 -14.83 4.02
CA THR A 214 -20.38 -14.24 5.15
C THR A 214 -20.10 -15.07 6.39
N ALA A 215 -19.79 -14.41 7.51
CA ALA A 215 -19.51 -15.03 8.79
C ALA A 215 -20.38 -14.41 9.89
N GLY A 216 -20.88 -15.26 10.78
CA GLY A 216 -21.87 -14.89 11.79
C GLY A 216 -23.31 -14.98 11.26
N ALA A 217 -24.28 -14.34 11.93
CA ALA A 217 -24.13 -13.57 13.16
C ALA A 217 -23.67 -14.44 14.35
N TRP A 218 -22.58 -14.02 15.00
CA TRP A 218 -22.12 -14.60 16.27
C TRP A 218 -22.70 -13.78 17.41
N GLY A 219 -23.35 -14.41 18.38
CA GLY A 219 -24.02 -13.72 19.49
C GLY A 219 -25.55 -13.80 19.40
N GLY A 220 -26.24 -12.96 20.18
CA GLY A 220 -27.69 -12.96 20.31
C GLY A 220 -28.41 -11.90 19.46
N PRO A 221 -29.74 -11.98 19.33
CA PRO A 221 -30.53 -11.04 18.54
C PRO A 221 -30.76 -9.68 19.24
N GLY A 222 -30.19 -9.46 20.43
CA GLY A 222 -30.35 -8.22 21.19
C GLY A 222 -29.73 -6.99 20.51
N GLY A 223 -29.88 -5.84 21.15
CA GLY A 223 -29.28 -4.58 20.72
C GLY A 223 -29.80 -4.01 19.38
N THR A 224 -29.20 -2.89 18.99
CA THR A 224 -29.43 -2.21 17.70
C THR A 224 -28.32 -2.57 16.73
N ALA A 225 -28.65 -2.86 15.47
CA ALA A 225 -27.67 -3.14 14.43
C ALA A 225 -27.06 -1.86 13.86
N HIS A 226 -25.73 -1.86 13.77
CA HIS A 226 -24.93 -0.83 13.12
C HIS A 226 -24.15 -1.49 11.99
N ARG A 227 -24.59 -1.24 10.75
CA ARG A 227 -23.94 -1.76 9.55
C ARG A 227 -22.92 -0.76 9.01
N ILE A 228 -21.76 -1.29 8.66
CA ILE A 228 -20.67 -0.59 8.00
C ILE A 228 -20.39 -1.32 6.69
N ASP A 229 -20.43 -0.57 5.60
CA ASP A 229 -19.97 -1.03 4.28
C ASP A 229 -18.68 -0.27 3.96
N LEU A 230 -17.59 -1.00 3.72
CA LEU A 230 -16.29 -0.43 3.41
C LEU A 230 -16.17 -0.20 1.90
N ASP A 231 -15.74 1.00 1.52
CA ASP A 231 -15.42 1.33 0.13
C ASP A 231 -14.23 0.51 -0.40
N ASP A 232 -14.02 0.52 -1.73
CA ASP A 232 -12.95 -0.25 -2.38
C ASP A 232 -11.54 0.03 -1.91
N ALA A 233 -11.27 1.28 -1.51
CA ALA A 233 -10.00 1.71 -0.94
C ALA A 233 -10.05 1.87 0.60
N GLU A 234 -11.18 1.59 1.25
CA GLU A 234 -11.32 1.69 2.71
C GLU A 234 -10.94 0.36 3.37
N TYR A 235 -10.01 0.40 4.31
CA TYR A 235 -9.49 -0.75 5.03
C TYR A 235 -9.31 -0.44 6.52
N VAL A 236 -9.46 -1.48 7.34
CA VAL A 236 -9.40 -1.36 8.80
C VAL A 236 -7.95 -1.35 9.28
N LYS A 237 -7.58 -0.30 10.02
CA LYS A 237 -6.25 -0.13 10.59
C LYS A 237 -6.20 -0.53 12.05
N GLU A 238 -7.28 -0.33 12.79
CA GLU A 238 -7.31 -0.58 14.23
C GLU A 238 -8.70 -1.00 14.68
N VAL A 239 -8.72 -1.89 15.66
CA VAL A 239 -9.90 -2.23 16.44
C VAL A 239 -9.55 -2.02 17.91
N SER A 240 -10.47 -1.39 18.65
CA SER A 240 -10.32 -1.19 20.09
C SER A 240 -11.66 -1.34 20.79
N GLY A 241 -11.65 -1.48 22.11
CA GLY A 241 -12.87 -1.51 22.91
C GLY A 241 -12.58 -1.85 24.36
N THR A 242 -13.60 -2.27 25.09
CA THR A 242 -13.49 -2.76 26.46
C THR A 242 -14.17 -4.12 26.61
N TYR A 243 -13.67 -4.93 27.53
CA TYR A 243 -14.36 -6.13 28.00
C TYR A 243 -14.41 -6.14 29.53
N GLY A 244 -15.47 -6.71 30.09
CA GLY A 244 -15.71 -6.66 31.52
C GLY A 244 -16.89 -7.51 31.95
N THR A 245 -17.15 -7.55 33.26
CA THR A 245 -18.25 -8.33 33.82
C THR A 245 -19.59 -7.67 33.53
N PHE A 246 -20.48 -8.39 32.86
CA PHE A 246 -21.86 -8.04 32.62
C PHE A 246 -22.75 -9.21 33.04
N GLU A 247 -23.70 -8.99 33.97
CA GLU A 247 -24.60 -10.03 34.48
C GLU A 247 -23.89 -11.32 34.96
N GLY A 248 -22.71 -11.16 35.57
CA GLY A 248 -21.93 -12.28 36.12
C GLY A 248 -21.03 -13.02 35.12
N ILE A 249 -21.01 -12.63 33.84
CA ILE A 249 -20.13 -13.18 32.81
C ILE A 249 -19.21 -12.10 32.22
N THR A 250 -17.99 -12.44 31.83
CA THR A 250 -17.08 -11.49 31.17
C THR A 250 -17.34 -11.47 29.67
N VAL A 251 -17.70 -10.30 29.14
CA VAL A 251 -18.08 -10.09 27.74
C VAL A 251 -17.46 -8.81 27.20
N LEU A 252 -17.53 -8.64 25.88
CA LEU A 252 -17.18 -7.42 25.19
C LEU A 252 -18.25 -6.34 25.48
N THR A 253 -17.84 -5.28 26.17
CA THR A 253 -18.72 -4.21 26.63
C THR A 253 -18.74 -3.01 25.68
N SER A 254 -17.66 -2.81 24.91
CA SER A 254 -17.63 -1.82 23.83
C SER A 254 -16.77 -2.27 22.65
N PHE A 255 -17.01 -1.66 21.49
CA PHE A 255 -16.20 -1.88 20.30
C PHE A 255 -16.12 -0.63 19.44
N LYS A 256 -14.94 -0.36 18.89
CA LYS A 256 -14.63 0.78 18.03
C LYS A 256 -13.72 0.30 16.91
N LEU A 257 -13.92 0.83 15.71
CA LEU A 257 -13.19 0.46 14.51
C LEU A 257 -12.66 1.70 13.82
N VAL A 258 -11.37 1.71 13.47
CA VAL A 258 -10.73 2.82 12.76
C VAL A 258 -10.23 2.34 11.40
N THR A 259 -10.66 3.02 10.34
CA THR A 259 -10.21 2.78 8.97
C THR A 259 -9.17 3.81 8.54
N ASN A 260 -8.61 3.65 7.35
CA ASN A 260 -7.78 4.68 6.72
C ASN A 260 -8.57 5.96 6.37
N VAL A 261 -9.90 5.92 6.39
CA VAL A 261 -10.77 7.06 6.02
C VAL A 261 -11.39 7.71 7.25
N ARG A 262 -11.96 6.91 8.16
CA ARG A 262 -12.79 7.40 9.27
C ARG A 262 -12.80 6.47 10.47
N THR A 263 -13.49 6.89 11.53
CA THR A 263 -13.70 6.10 12.74
C THR A 263 -15.18 5.74 12.88
N TRP A 264 -15.45 4.52 13.31
CA TRP A 264 -16.78 3.97 13.57
C TRP A 264 -16.93 3.54 15.03
N GLY A 265 -18.09 3.85 15.63
CA GLY A 265 -18.34 3.66 17.05
C GLY A 265 -17.79 4.82 17.91
N PRO A 266 -17.50 4.58 19.21
CA PRO A 266 -17.67 3.31 19.91
C PRO A 266 -19.15 2.91 20.00
N TRP A 267 -19.42 1.61 20.00
CA TRP A 267 -20.73 1.05 20.27
C TRP A 267 -20.79 0.44 21.67
N ALA A 268 -21.99 0.41 22.25
CA ALA A 268 -22.25 0.06 23.65
C ALA A 268 -21.50 0.96 24.65
N ILE A 269 -21.09 0.43 25.80
CA ILE A 269 -20.60 1.21 26.95
C ILE A 269 -19.15 0.83 27.25
N GLU A 270 -18.25 1.81 27.18
CA GLU A 270 -16.85 1.62 27.55
C GLU A 270 -16.71 1.39 29.07
N ASN A 271 -16.69 0.11 29.47
CA ASN A 271 -16.64 -0.31 30.87
C ASN A 271 -15.83 -1.61 31.01
N GLY A 272 -14.83 -1.60 31.89
CA GLY A 272 -13.94 -2.75 32.12
C GLY A 272 -12.53 -2.52 31.58
N THR A 273 -11.87 -3.59 31.17
CA THR A 273 -10.50 -3.58 30.69
C THR A 273 -10.43 -3.16 29.22
N PRO A 274 -9.70 -2.10 28.87
CA PRO A 274 -9.54 -1.70 27.47
C PRO A 274 -8.60 -2.64 26.72
N PHE A 275 -8.86 -2.80 25.42
CA PHE A 275 -7.94 -3.39 24.46
C PHE A 275 -7.87 -2.51 23.21
N SER A 276 -6.72 -2.50 22.55
CA SER A 276 -6.55 -1.94 21.22
C SER A 276 -5.52 -2.76 20.45
N ILE A 277 -5.79 -2.97 19.17
CA ILE A 277 -4.89 -3.64 18.25
C ILE A 277 -4.85 -2.90 16.92
N THR A 278 -3.66 -2.45 16.56
CA THR A 278 -3.37 -1.85 15.27
C THR A 278 -2.79 -2.91 14.33
N ALA A 279 -3.24 -2.92 13.08
CA ALA A 279 -2.69 -3.79 12.05
C ALA A 279 -1.19 -3.50 11.86
N PRO A 280 -0.34 -4.53 11.76
CA PRO A 280 1.07 -4.36 11.41
C PRO A 280 1.27 -3.54 10.13
N THR A 281 2.45 -2.93 9.99
CA THR A 281 2.81 -2.16 8.79
C THR A 281 2.56 -2.98 7.52
N ASN A 282 1.86 -2.38 6.55
CA ASN A 282 1.46 -3.00 5.28
C ASN A 282 0.46 -4.16 5.38
N SER A 283 -0.33 -4.24 6.46
CA SER A 283 -1.47 -5.15 6.59
C SER A 283 -2.74 -4.39 7.00
N SER A 284 -3.87 -5.08 7.02
CA SER A 284 -5.14 -4.59 7.53
C SER A 284 -5.85 -5.67 8.36
N ILE A 285 -6.84 -5.25 9.16
CA ILE A 285 -7.74 -6.21 9.81
C ILE A 285 -8.78 -6.66 8.79
N VAL A 286 -8.79 -7.95 8.48
CA VAL A 286 -9.56 -8.52 7.34
C VAL A 286 -10.68 -9.47 7.75
N GLY A 287 -10.78 -9.78 9.04
CA GLY A 287 -11.80 -10.66 9.57
C GLY A 287 -11.67 -10.80 11.08
N PHE A 288 -12.59 -11.56 11.67
CA PHE A 288 -12.68 -11.76 13.10
C PHE A 288 -12.77 -13.25 13.42
N TYR A 289 -12.45 -13.60 14.66
CA TYR A 289 -12.77 -14.88 15.31
C TYR A 289 -13.04 -14.58 16.78
N GLY A 290 -13.64 -15.49 17.54
CA GLY A 290 -14.14 -15.12 18.85
C GLY A 290 -14.70 -16.25 19.68
N ARG A 291 -15.36 -15.84 20.77
CA ARG A 291 -16.25 -16.66 21.56
C ARG A 291 -17.58 -15.93 21.69
N ALA A 292 -18.68 -16.63 21.46
CA ALA A 292 -20.00 -16.03 21.56
C ALA A 292 -21.03 -17.00 22.15
N GLY A 293 -21.89 -16.44 22.99
CA GLY A 293 -23.13 -17.03 23.48
C GLY A 293 -24.29 -16.10 23.16
N ARG A 294 -24.97 -15.58 24.20
CA ARG A 294 -25.98 -14.52 24.05
C ARG A 294 -25.36 -13.16 23.67
N LEU A 295 -24.12 -12.92 24.09
CA LEU A 295 -23.32 -11.74 23.81
C LEU A 295 -21.99 -12.19 23.20
N ILE A 296 -21.17 -11.25 22.74
CA ILE A 296 -19.78 -11.54 22.37
C ILE A 296 -18.95 -11.69 23.65
N ASP A 297 -18.59 -12.92 24.01
CA ASP A 297 -17.75 -13.21 25.17
C ASP A 297 -16.31 -12.74 24.95
N ALA A 298 -15.74 -13.02 23.77
CA ALA A 298 -14.40 -12.58 23.41
C ALA A 298 -14.22 -12.40 21.90
N ILE A 299 -13.30 -11.51 21.51
CA ILE A 299 -13.03 -11.18 20.10
C ILE A 299 -11.53 -11.24 19.80
N GLY A 300 -11.20 -11.66 18.59
CA GLY A 300 -9.88 -11.65 18.00
C GLY A 300 -9.97 -11.23 16.53
N VAL A 301 -8.82 -10.87 15.96
CA VAL A 301 -8.73 -10.32 14.61
C VAL A 301 -7.80 -11.15 13.73
N TYR A 302 -8.11 -11.18 12.43
CA TYR A 302 -7.23 -11.65 11.37
C TYR A 302 -6.53 -10.49 10.70
N PHE A 303 -5.22 -10.63 10.45
CA PHE A 303 -4.44 -9.73 9.61
C PHE A 303 -4.11 -10.37 8.27
N ALA A 304 -4.22 -9.57 7.22
CA ALA A 304 -3.59 -9.82 5.93
C ALA A 304 -3.00 -8.50 5.41
#